data_AF-A0AAJ0EQY4-F1
#
_entry.id   AF-A0AAJ0EQY4-F1
#
_cell.length_a   1.000
_cell.length_b   1.000
_cell.length_c   1.000
_cell.angle_alpha   90.00
_cell.angle_beta   90.00
_cell.angle_gamma   90.00
#
_symmetry.space_group_name_H-M   'P 1'
#
loop_
_entity.id
_entity.type
_entity.pdbx_description
1 polymer ?
#
loop_
_entity_poly.entity_id
_entity_poly.type
_entity_poly.pdbx_seq_one_letter_code
_entity_poly.pdbx_strand_id
1 'polypeptide(L)'
;MHYWTIPVGNGVVIRKMLYVGNLIYTVLQAAVKLSIVLFLGRIFPSETFRRIAQGLQIILLLHGTLFIIPFATQCVPVQSIWDRTITDRRCLNLQAVGYSSGGLAMAEDIAILLLPVPYVWRLKISLRRRLAVIALFSIGSL
;
A
#
# COMPACT_ATOMS: atom_id res chain seq x y z
N MET A 1 15.49 0.27 -16.29
CA MET A 1 15.91 -1.11 -16.62
C MET A 1 15.17 -1.56 -17.85
N HIS A 2 15.89 -1.93 -18.90
CA HIS A 2 15.27 -2.34 -20.15
C HIS A 2 15.15 -3.87 -20.23
N TYR A 3 14.00 -4.37 -20.65
CA TYR A 3 13.62 -5.79 -20.60
C TYR A 3 14.39 -6.68 -21.60
N TRP A 4 15.10 -6.10 -22.56
CA TRP A 4 15.78 -6.83 -23.64
C TRP A 4 17.15 -7.42 -23.25
N THR A 5 17.69 -7.11 -22.07
CA THR A 5 18.98 -7.63 -21.60
C THR A 5 18.86 -8.93 -20.80
N ILE A 6 17.64 -9.44 -20.62
CA ILE A 6 17.36 -10.61 -19.78
C ILE A 6 17.40 -11.88 -20.64
N PRO A 7 18.27 -12.87 -20.33
CA PRO A 7 18.26 -14.16 -21.02
C PRO A 7 16.87 -14.79 -20.96
N VAL A 8 16.33 -15.23 -22.10
CA VAL A 8 14.96 -15.76 -22.23
C VAL A 8 14.64 -16.91 -21.27
N GLY A 9 15.66 -17.65 -20.80
CA GLY A 9 15.52 -18.70 -19.78
C GLY A 9 15.07 -18.19 -18.39
N ASN A 10 15.35 -16.93 -18.04
CA ASN A 10 15.05 -16.38 -16.71
C ASN A 10 13.69 -15.69 -16.60
N GLY A 11 12.96 -15.54 -17.71
CA GLY A 11 11.69 -14.80 -17.75
C GLY A 11 10.59 -15.42 -16.86
N VAL A 12 10.58 -16.75 -16.72
CA VAL A 12 9.63 -17.47 -15.84
C VAL A 12 9.92 -17.21 -14.37
N VAL A 13 11.20 -17.27 -13.97
CA VAL A 13 11.63 -17.04 -12.58
C VAL A 13 11.28 -15.63 -12.14
N ILE A 14 11.58 -14.64 -13.00
CA ILE A 14 11.27 -13.23 -12.71
C ILE A 14 9.75 -13.01 -12.54
N ARG A 15 8.93 -13.61 -13.41
CA ARG A 15 7.47 -13.49 -13.29
C ARG A 15 6.94 -14.12 -12.00
N LYS A 16 7.49 -15.27 -11.59
CA LYS A 16 7.15 -15.90 -10.29
C LYS A 16 7.57 -15.03 -9.11
N MET A 17 8.78 -14.46 -9.15
CA MET A 17 9.26 -13.55 -8.09
C MET A 17 8.40 -12.28 -7.99
N LEU A 18 8.04 -11.67 -9.11
CA LEU A 18 7.16 -10.49 -9.14
C LEU A 18 5.75 -10.83 -8.62
N TYR A 19 5.21 -12.01 -8.97
CA TYR A 19 3.93 -12.48 -8.47
C TYR A 19 3.93 -12.58 -6.94
N VAL A 20 4.89 -13.31 -6.38
CA VAL A 20 5.05 -13.48 -4.93
C VAL A 20 5.35 -12.14 -4.25
N GLY A 21 6.20 -11.33 -4.86
CA GLY A 21 6.56 -10.00 -4.37
C GLY A 21 5.36 -9.08 -4.22
N ASN A 22 4.46 -9.04 -5.21
CA ASN A 22 3.24 -8.24 -5.13
C ASN A 22 2.33 -8.69 -3.98
N LEU A 23 2.13 -10.01 -3.80
CA LEU A 23 1.31 -10.53 -2.71
C LEU A 23 1.88 -10.17 -1.33
N ILE A 24 3.19 -10.40 -1.14
CA ILE A 24 3.89 -10.07 0.10
C ILE A 24 3.81 -8.55 0.35
N TYR A 25 4.07 -7.75 -0.68
CA TYR A 25 4.02 -6.29 -0.60
C TYR A 25 2.64 -5.80 -0.13
N THR A 26 1.55 -6.27 -0.73
CA THR A 26 0.19 -5.87 -0.36
C THR A 26 -0.11 -6.19 1.11
N VAL A 27 0.30 -7.36 1.60
CA VAL A 27 0.10 -7.76 3.01
C VAL A 27 0.95 -6.92 3.96
N LEU A 28 2.24 -6.75 3.66
CA LEU A 28 3.16 -5.97 4.48
C LEU A 28 2.74 -4.50 4.57
N GLN A 29 2.33 -3.92 3.44
CA GLN A 29 1.84 -2.54 3.39
C GLN A 29 0.66 -2.35 4.35
N ALA A 30 -0.34 -3.23 4.30
CA ALA A 30 -1.51 -3.15 5.19
C ALA A 30 -1.11 -3.34 6.67
N ALA A 31 -0.25 -4.33 6.97
CA ALA A 31 0.18 -4.62 8.33
C ALA A 31 0.95 -3.46 8.98
N VAL A 32 1.87 -2.84 8.24
CA VAL A 32 2.64 -1.68 8.73
C VAL A 32 1.73 -0.51 9.05
N LYS A 33 0.80 -0.16 8.14
CA LYS A 33 -0.13 0.96 8.36
C LYS A 33 -1.08 0.70 9.53
N LEU A 34 -1.58 -0.53 9.67
CA LEU A 34 -2.41 -0.92 10.80
C LEU A 34 -1.66 -0.80 12.13
N SER A 35 -0.41 -1.25 12.19
CA SER A 35 0.44 -1.09 13.37
C SER A 35 0.62 0.38 13.76
N ILE A 36 0.83 1.26 12.79
CA ILE A 36 0.96 2.71 13.03
C ILE A 36 -0.34 3.28 13.60
N VAL A 37 -1.49 2.98 12.98
CA VAL A 37 -2.78 3.52 13.44
C VAL A 37 -3.17 2.97 14.82
N LEU A 38 -2.91 1.68 15.09
CA LEU A 38 -3.09 1.08 16.43
C LEU A 38 -2.22 1.77 17.48
N PHE A 39 -0.95 2.01 17.17
CA PHE A 39 -0.02 2.69 18.06
C PHE A 39 -0.46 4.13 18.35
N LEU A 40 -0.83 4.89 17.32
CA LEU A 40 -1.37 6.24 17.47
C LEU A 40 -2.65 6.26 18.30
N GLY A 41 -3.57 5.31 18.06
CA GLY A 41 -4.82 5.17 18.82
C GLY A 41 -4.60 4.86 20.30
N ARG A 42 -3.49 4.21 20.65
CA ARG A 42 -3.11 3.95 22.05
C ARG A 42 -2.46 5.15 22.74
N ILE A 43 -1.76 6.00 21.99
CA ILE A 43 -1.07 7.20 22.51
C ILE A 43 -2.06 8.32 22.83
N PHE A 44 -3.01 8.59 21.94
CA PHE A 44 -3.91 9.72 22.08
C PHE A 44 -5.22 9.28 22.78
N PRO A 45 -5.49 9.74 24.01
CA PRO A 45 -6.65 9.28 24.79
C PRO A 45 -8.00 9.88 24.33
N SER A 46 -8.03 10.69 23.27
CA SER A 46 -9.26 11.34 22.82
C SER A 46 -10.24 10.36 22.16
N GLU A 47 -11.51 10.39 22.56
CA GLU A 47 -12.54 9.54 21.97
C GLU A 47 -12.74 9.79 20.48
N THR A 48 -12.69 11.05 20.06
CA THR A 48 -12.79 11.43 18.64
C THR A 48 -11.59 10.87 17.86
N PHE A 49 -10.39 10.91 18.44
CA PHE A 49 -9.20 10.32 17.84
C PHE A 49 -9.38 8.81 17.64
N ARG A 50 -9.87 8.13 18.68
CA ARG A 50 -10.11 6.68 18.66
C ARG A 50 -11.11 6.29 17.57
N ARG A 51 -12.22 7.03 17.41
CA ARG A 51 -13.22 6.76 16.35
C ARG A 51 -12.64 6.94 14.94
N ILE A 52 -11.86 8.01 14.71
CA ILE A 52 -11.23 8.24 13.40
C ILE A 52 -10.18 7.15 13.12
N ALA A 53 -9.36 6.80 14.11
CA ALA A 53 -8.36 5.73 13.99
C ALA A 53 -9.03 4.37 13.68
N GLN A 54 -10.15 4.04 14.32
CA GLN A 54 -10.93 2.84 14.01
C GLN A 54 -11.49 2.86 12.58
N GLY A 55 -11.99 4.01 12.12
CA GLY A 55 -12.41 4.17 10.72
C GLY A 55 -11.27 3.92 9.73
N LEU A 56 -10.08 4.47 10.00
CA LEU A 56 -8.88 4.23 9.19
C LEU A 56 -8.47 2.75 9.20
N GLN A 57 -8.54 2.07 10.34
CA GLN A 57 -8.25 0.63 10.41
C GLN A 57 -9.16 -0.19 9.48
N ILE A 58 -10.46 0.12 9.46
CA ILE A 58 -11.42 -0.56 8.58
C ILE A 58 -11.08 -0.30 7.11
N ILE A 59 -10.75 0.95 6.75
CA ILE A 59 -10.36 1.32 5.39
C ILE A 59 -9.11 0.55 4.95
N LEU A 60 -8.08 0.49 5.80
CA LEU A 60 -6.82 -0.23 5.53
C LEU A 60 -7.06 -1.73 5.32
N LEU A 61 -7.89 -2.35 6.15
CA LEU A 61 -8.26 -3.77 6.03
C LEU A 61 -9.06 -4.03 4.75
N LEU A 62 -9.98 -3.12 4.42
CA LEU A 62 -10.79 -3.22 3.21
C LEU A 62 -9.92 -3.08 1.95
N HIS A 63 -9.00 -2.11 1.91
CA HIS A 63 -8.06 -1.97 0.81
C HIS A 63 -7.22 -3.25 0.65
N GLY A 64 -6.60 -3.73 1.74
CA GLY A 64 -5.79 -4.95 1.70
C GLY A 64 -6.55 -6.17 1.17
N THR A 65 -7.77 -6.40 1.66
CA THR A 65 -8.59 -7.55 1.25
C THR A 65 -9.17 -7.42 -0.16
N LEU A 66 -9.54 -6.21 -0.61
CA LEU A 66 -10.05 -6.00 -1.96
C LEU A 66 -8.96 -6.17 -3.03
N PHE A 67 -7.73 -5.77 -2.73
CA PHE A 67 -6.65 -5.79 -3.73
C PHE A 67 -5.80 -7.07 -3.69
N ILE A 68 -5.79 -7.82 -2.59
CA ILE A 68 -5.07 -9.11 -2.55
C ILE A 68 -5.65 -10.11 -3.57
N ILE A 69 -6.98 -10.09 -3.79
CA ILE A 69 -7.65 -11.02 -4.71
C ILE A 69 -7.19 -10.76 -6.16
N PRO A 70 -7.30 -9.54 -6.74
CA PRO A 70 -6.73 -9.22 -8.05
C PRO A 70 -5.25 -9.58 -8.21
N PHE A 71 -4.43 -9.35 -7.18
CA PHE A 71 -3.01 -9.71 -7.22
C PHE A 71 -2.76 -11.22 -7.10
N ALA A 72 -3.64 -11.98 -6.46
CA ALA A 72 -3.57 -13.44 -6.41
C ALA A 72 -4.06 -14.07 -7.71
N THR A 73 -5.13 -13.53 -8.29
CA THR A 73 -5.79 -14.00 -9.52
C THR A 73 -5.54 -13.06 -10.70
N GLN A 74 -4.26 -12.69 -10.91
CA GLN A 74 -3.86 -11.77 -11.99
C GLN A 74 -4.25 -12.31 -13.37
N CYS A 75 -4.25 -13.63 -13.52
CA CYS A 75 -4.75 -14.32 -14.70
C CYS A 75 -5.55 -15.56 -14.31
N VAL A 76 -6.47 -15.95 -15.17
CA VAL A 76 -7.21 -17.21 -15.13
C VAL A 76 -6.90 -17.98 -16.42
N PRO A 77 -6.33 -19.20 -16.34
CA PRO A 77 -5.87 -19.87 -15.12
C PRO A 77 -4.56 -19.25 -14.58
N VAL A 78 -4.30 -19.33 -13.27
CA VAL A 78 -3.17 -18.62 -12.60
C VAL A 78 -1.80 -19.00 -13.17
N GLN A 79 -1.63 -20.23 -13.69
CA GLN A 79 -0.38 -20.67 -14.29
C GLN A 79 0.02 -19.81 -15.50
N SER A 80 -0.96 -19.17 -16.17
CA SER A 80 -0.73 -18.31 -17.33
C SER A 80 0.03 -17.02 -17.02
N ILE A 81 0.23 -16.71 -15.72
CA ILE A 81 1.10 -15.63 -15.27
C ILE A 81 2.54 -15.90 -15.72
N TRP A 82 3.04 -17.12 -15.54
CA TRP A 82 4.42 -17.48 -15.89
C TRP A 82 4.52 -18.30 -17.17
N ASP A 83 3.52 -19.13 -17.47
CA ASP A 83 3.42 -19.94 -18.67
C ASP A 83 2.66 -19.20 -19.79
N ARG A 84 3.35 -18.91 -20.89
CA ARG A 84 2.78 -18.14 -22.00
C ARG A 84 2.23 -19.02 -23.11
N THR A 85 2.40 -20.34 -23.06
CA THR A 85 1.87 -21.27 -24.08
C THR A 85 0.37 -21.51 -23.91
N ILE A 86 -0.18 -21.18 -22.75
CA ILE A 86 -1.63 -21.19 -22.47
C ILE A 86 -2.30 -20.05 -23.27
N THR A 87 -3.08 -20.43 -24.28
CA THR A 87 -3.72 -19.51 -25.24
C THR A 87 -5.08 -19.00 -24.77
N ASP A 88 -5.82 -19.76 -23.96
CA ASP A 88 -7.14 -19.42 -23.41
C ASP A 88 -7.09 -18.54 -22.16
N ARG A 89 -5.99 -17.81 -21.95
CA ARG A 89 -5.77 -16.99 -20.76
C ARG A 89 -6.63 -15.73 -20.75
N ARG A 90 -7.17 -15.40 -19.58
CA ARG A 90 -7.76 -14.09 -19.27
C ARG A 90 -6.99 -13.43 -18.15
N CYS A 91 -6.33 -12.32 -18.43
CA CYS A 91 -5.52 -11.58 -17.46
C CYS A 91 -6.11 -10.21 -17.16
N LEU A 92 -6.01 -9.79 -15.90
CA LEU A 92 -6.30 -8.43 -15.47
C LEU A 92 -5.23 -7.47 -16.01
N ASN A 93 -5.62 -6.21 -16.21
CA ASN A 93 -4.66 -5.15 -16.46
C ASN A 93 -3.94 -4.81 -15.14
N LEU A 94 -2.77 -5.41 -14.95
CA LEU A 94 -1.96 -5.22 -13.74
C LEU A 94 -1.51 -3.77 -13.53
N GLN A 95 -1.34 -2.99 -14.61
CA GLN A 95 -1.02 -1.58 -14.49
C GLN A 95 -2.21 -0.81 -13.93
N ALA A 96 -3.42 -1.07 -14.43
CA ALA A 96 -4.64 -0.44 -13.92
C ALA A 96 -4.87 -0.79 -12.44
N VAL A 97 -4.79 -2.08 -12.09
CA VAL A 97 -4.90 -2.55 -10.69
C VAL A 97 -3.83 -1.91 -9.81
N GLY A 98 -2.59 -1.87 -10.29
CA GLY A 98 -1.45 -1.29 -9.58
C GLY A 98 -1.61 0.22 -9.34
N TYR A 99 -2.03 0.99 -10.35
CA TYR A 99 -2.26 2.42 -10.20
C TYR A 99 -3.45 2.72 -9.28
N SER A 100 -4.54 1.96 -9.37
CA SER A 100 -5.67 2.11 -8.47
C SER A 100 -5.29 1.81 -7.01
N SER A 101 -4.57 0.71 -6.76
CA SER A 101 -4.09 0.37 -5.42
C SER A 101 -3.08 1.40 -4.90
N GLY A 102 -2.13 1.82 -5.75
CA GLY A 102 -1.12 2.81 -5.42
C GLY A 102 -1.74 4.16 -5.04
N GLY A 103 -2.71 4.64 -5.81
CA GLY A 103 -3.41 5.90 -5.49
C GLY A 103 -4.14 5.85 -4.14
N LEU A 104 -4.81 4.75 -3.84
CA LEU A 104 -5.44 4.54 -2.53
C LEU A 104 -4.39 4.44 -1.41
N ALA A 105 -3.28 3.75 -1.65
CA ALA A 105 -2.18 3.63 -0.69
C ALA A 105 -1.62 5.01 -0.33
N MET A 106 -1.38 5.88 -1.32
CA MET A 106 -0.91 7.24 -1.10
C MET A 106 -1.92 8.07 -0.29
N ALA A 107 -3.21 7.95 -0.59
CA ALA A 107 -4.26 8.64 0.15
C ALA A 107 -4.30 8.21 1.64
N GLU A 108 -4.13 6.91 1.92
CA GLU A 108 -4.03 6.39 3.28
C GLU A 108 -2.80 6.94 4.02
N ASP A 109 -1.66 7.02 3.36
CA ASP A 109 -0.43 7.54 3.97
C ASP A 109 -0.60 9.00 4.38
N ILE A 110 -1.21 9.80 3.50
CA ILE A 110 -1.58 11.19 3.82
C ILE A 110 -2.55 11.24 5.00
N ALA A 111 -3.58 10.38 5.02
CA ALA A 111 -4.56 10.37 6.09
C ALA A 111 -3.94 10.00 7.45
N ILE A 112 -3.07 8.99 7.49
CA ILE A 112 -2.35 8.56 8.70
C ILE A 112 -1.41 9.67 9.18
N LEU A 113 -0.70 10.33 8.26
CA LEU A 113 0.23 11.41 8.59
C LEU A 113 -0.48 12.65 9.13
N LEU A 114 -1.66 12.97 8.60
CA LEU A 114 -2.47 14.09 9.06
C LEU A 114 -3.25 13.79 10.35
N LEU A 115 -3.51 12.53 10.67
CA LEU A 115 -4.27 12.09 11.84
C LEU A 115 -3.85 12.77 13.17
N PRO A 116 -2.55 12.81 13.55
CA PRO A 116 -2.14 13.45 14.80
C PRO A 116 -2.10 14.98 14.74
N VAL A 117 -2.01 15.59 13.54
CA VAL A 117 -1.70 17.03 13.38
C VAL A 117 -2.69 17.95 14.11
N PRO A 118 -4.02 17.80 13.99
CA PRO A 118 -4.97 18.66 14.70
C PRO A 118 -4.86 18.56 16.23
N TYR A 119 -4.60 17.36 16.76
CA TYR A 119 -4.49 17.11 18.20
C TYR A 119 -3.18 17.66 18.77
N VAL A 120 -2.10 17.49 18.00
CA VAL A 120 -0.76 18.03 18.21
C VAL A 120 -0.80 19.58 18.17
N TRP A 121 -1.52 20.19 17.23
CA TRP A 121 -1.66 21.66 17.15
C TRP A 121 -2.41 22.27 18.33
N ARG A 122 -3.39 21.58 18.90
CA ARG A 122 -4.07 22.02 20.14
C ARG A 122 -3.16 21.96 21.37
N LEU A 123 -2.02 21.27 21.27
CA LEU A 123 -1.08 21.01 22.36
C LEU A 123 0.17 21.90 22.30
N LYS A 124 0.05 23.22 22.04
CA LYS A 124 1.16 24.22 22.05
C LYS A 124 2.54 23.67 21.59
N ILE A 125 2.66 23.29 20.32
CA ILE A 125 3.87 22.63 19.82
C ILE A 125 4.88 23.61 19.22
N SER A 126 6.17 23.42 19.57
CA SER A 126 7.33 24.18 19.11
C SER A 126 7.59 24.05 17.60
N LEU A 127 8.15 25.12 16.98
CA LEU A 127 8.48 25.28 15.56
C LEU A 127 9.12 24.05 14.88
N ARG A 128 9.94 23.28 15.62
CA ARG A 128 10.63 22.07 15.11
C ARG A 128 9.69 20.99 14.58
N ARG A 129 8.53 20.76 15.21
CA ARG A 129 7.55 19.76 14.74
C ARG A 129 6.77 20.24 13.52
N ARG A 130 6.55 21.55 13.38
CA ARG A 130 5.95 22.15 12.17
C ARG A 130 6.86 21.95 10.95
N LEU A 131 8.17 22.10 11.14
CA LEU A 131 9.16 21.81 10.11
C LEU A 131 9.23 20.32 9.77
N ALA A 132 9.07 19.42 10.75
CA ALA A 132 9.06 17.98 10.48
C ALA A 132 7.89 17.54 9.60
N VAL A 133 6.68 18.09 9.79
CA VAL A 133 5.51 17.78 8.94
C VAL A 133 5.71 18.28 7.50
N ILE A 134 6.24 19.50 7.34
CA ILE A 134 6.56 20.06 6.03
C ILE A 134 7.64 19.21 5.34
N ALA A 135 8.70 18.85 6.06
CA ALA A 135 9.78 18.01 5.54
C ALA A 135 9.29 16.61 5.14
N LEU A 136 8.39 15.99 5.92
CA LEU A 136 7.81 14.69 5.55
C LEU A 136 7.00 14.75 4.26
N PHE A 137 6.21 15.81 4.06
CA PHE A 137 5.49 16.03 2.79
C PHE A 137 6.45 16.29 1.63
N SER A 138 7.51 17.07 1.83
CA SER A 138 8.49 17.37 0.79
C SER A 138 9.34 16.15 0.40
N ILE A 139 9.66 15.27 1.35
CA ILE A 139 10.42 14.05 1.10
C ILE A 139 9.56 12.97 0.43
N GLY A 140 8.27 12.87 0.79
CA GLY A 140 7.35 11.90 0.18
C GLY A 140 6.91 12.25 -1.24
N SER A 141 7.13 13.49 -1.70
CA SER A 141 6.81 13.96 -3.06
C SER A 141 7.95 13.84 -4.08
N LEU A 142 9.14 13.37 -3.66
CA LEU A 142 10.34 13.24 -4.50
C LEU A 142 10.62 11.77 -4.87
#